data_AF-A0A0Q0DHY8-F1
#
_entry.id   AF-A0A0Q0DHY8-F1
#
_cell.length_a   1.000
_cell.length_b   1.000
_cell.length_c   1.000
_cell.angle_alpha   90.00
_cell.angle_beta   90.00
_cell.angle_gamma   90.00
#
_symmetry.space_group_name_H-M   'P 1'
#
loop_
_entity.id
_entity.type
_entity.pdbx_description
1 polymer ?
#
loop_
_entity_poly.entity_id
_entity_poly.type
_entity_poly.pdbx_seq_one_letter_code
_entity_poly.pdbx_strand_id
1 'polypeptide(L)'
;MPLTIANSPEVQDLLRDAAGYNNQQGSPRTKLIVLRLLQETTKLIEELDISDDEFWACVEYVNRLGKNNEAGLLVAGLGVEHFLDLLHDARQAAVSKAGGTPRTIEGPLDVAGAPLREGYDRMDDGSEDGIATPMFLDGRILDLEGRPIAGALVDLWQADSKGNYSHFDPSQSEFNLRRRIITDSHGRYRVRSIVSSGYGCNPAGPTQECLNPLGRHGQRPAHMHFFVSAAGYEHLTTQINLSNDPICGTTSPMQPVTV
;
A
#
# COMPACT_ATOMS: atom_id res chain seq x y z
N MET A 1 3.93 -39.99 -13.62
CA MET A 1 4.69 -38.87 -13.03
C MET A 1 4.50 -37.70 -13.96
N PRO A 2 4.23 -36.48 -13.45
CA PRO A 2 4.27 -35.29 -14.28
C PRO A 2 5.66 -35.19 -14.93
N LEU A 3 5.70 -34.82 -16.21
CA LEU A 3 6.95 -34.59 -16.94
C LEU A 3 7.59 -33.34 -16.32
N THR A 4 8.87 -33.43 -15.93
CA THR A 4 9.60 -32.30 -15.34
C THR A 4 10.87 -32.05 -16.13
N ILE A 5 11.00 -30.86 -16.70
CA ILE A 5 12.16 -30.41 -17.47
C ILE A 5 12.70 -29.07 -16.95
N ALA A 6 12.02 -28.38 -16.03
CA ALA A 6 12.43 -27.06 -15.56
C ALA A 6 13.85 -27.03 -14.97
N ASN A 7 14.30 -28.14 -14.39
CA ASN A 7 15.65 -28.28 -13.83
C ASN A 7 16.66 -28.93 -14.81
N SER A 8 16.29 -29.21 -16.07
CA SER A 8 17.21 -29.76 -17.06
C SER A 8 18.31 -28.75 -17.42
N PRO A 9 19.52 -29.20 -17.80
CA PRO A 9 20.59 -28.31 -18.23
C PRO A 9 20.16 -27.36 -19.36
N GLU A 10 19.42 -27.89 -20.35
CA GLU A 10 18.97 -27.13 -21.52
C GLU A 10 18.02 -25.99 -21.13
N VAL A 11 17.07 -26.25 -20.21
CA VAL A 11 16.16 -25.21 -19.72
C VAL A 11 16.91 -24.20 -18.84
N GLN A 12 17.80 -24.65 -17.95
CA GLN A 12 18.59 -23.74 -17.12
C GLN A 12 19.47 -22.80 -17.94
N ASP A 13 20.07 -23.30 -19.02
CA ASP A 13 20.87 -22.47 -19.94
C ASP A 13 19.98 -21.44 -20.66
N LEU A 14 18.78 -21.83 -21.12
CA LEU A 14 17.80 -20.90 -21.69
C LEU A 14 17.43 -19.77 -20.72
N LEU A 15 17.12 -20.08 -19.46
CA LEU A 15 16.72 -19.07 -18.47
C LEU A 15 17.88 -18.13 -18.12
N ARG A 16 19.12 -18.64 -18.06
CA ARG A 16 20.32 -17.82 -17.84
C ARG A 16 20.57 -16.87 -19.00
N ASP A 17 20.40 -17.34 -20.22
CA ASP A 17 20.53 -16.51 -21.42
C ASP A 17 19.46 -15.41 -21.45
N ALA A 18 18.19 -15.76 -21.22
CA ALA A 18 17.08 -14.82 -21.13
C ALA A 18 17.28 -13.75 -20.04
N ALA A 19 17.85 -14.14 -18.89
CA ALA A 19 18.22 -13.20 -17.81
C ALA A 19 19.50 -12.39 -18.10
N GLY A 20 20.13 -12.57 -19.26
CA GLY A 20 21.27 -11.79 -19.72
C GLY A 20 22.60 -12.13 -19.06
N TYR A 21 22.77 -13.34 -18.50
CA TYR A 21 24.03 -13.76 -17.85
C TYR A 21 25.21 -13.90 -18.81
N ASN A 22 24.94 -14.06 -20.11
CA ASN A 22 25.96 -14.11 -21.16
C ASN A 22 26.38 -12.72 -21.67
N ASN A 23 25.78 -11.65 -21.14
CA ASN A 23 26.08 -10.26 -21.48
C ASN A 23 26.82 -9.58 -20.33
N GLN A 24 27.86 -8.78 -20.60
CA GLN A 24 28.59 -8.03 -19.57
C GLN A 24 27.91 -6.71 -19.17
N GLN A 25 26.98 -6.19 -19.98
CA GLN A 25 26.25 -4.95 -19.72
C GLN A 25 25.05 -5.19 -18.78
N GLY A 26 24.51 -4.12 -18.21
CA GLY A 26 23.31 -4.15 -17.36
C GLY A 26 23.59 -4.44 -15.88
N SER A 27 22.54 -4.34 -15.05
CA SER A 27 22.64 -4.49 -13.59
C SER A 27 22.76 -5.95 -13.17
N PRO A 28 23.84 -6.36 -12.46
CA PRO A 28 23.95 -7.72 -11.92
C PRO A 28 22.79 -8.08 -10.97
N ARG A 29 22.29 -7.12 -10.20
CA ARG A 29 21.16 -7.32 -9.28
C ARG A 29 19.87 -7.61 -10.05
N THR A 30 19.61 -6.90 -11.14
CA THR A 30 18.41 -7.11 -11.96
C THR A 30 18.45 -8.48 -12.62
N LYS A 31 19.61 -8.88 -13.18
CA LYS A 31 19.78 -10.22 -13.77
C LYS A 31 19.50 -11.34 -12.79
N LEU A 32 19.99 -11.22 -11.55
CA LEU A 32 19.73 -12.19 -10.49
C LEU A 32 18.23 -12.31 -10.17
N ILE A 33 17.52 -11.18 -10.06
CA ILE A 33 16.09 -11.17 -9.77
C ILE A 33 15.31 -11.81 -10.93
N VAL A 34 15.61 -11.43 -12.18
CA VAL A 34 14.92 -11.95 -13.37
C VAL A 34 15.17 -13.43 -13.54
N LEU A 35 16.42 -13.91 -13.39
CA LEU A 35 16.72 -15.34 -13.45
C LEU A 35 15.91 -16.11 -12.40
N ARG A 36 15.85 -15.61 -11.17
CA ARG A 36 15.10 -16.30 -10.11
C ARG A 36 13.60 -16.30 -10.40
N LEU A 37 13.05 -15.19 -10.87
CA LEU A 37 11.64 -15.10 -11.27
C LEU A 37 11.32 -16.14 -12.35
N LEU A 38 12.13 -16.19 -13.43
CA LEU A 38 11.95 -17.14 -14.51
C LEU A 38 12.00 -18.60 -14.02
N GLN A 39 12.97 -18.94 -13.17
CA GLN A 39 13.11 -20.28 -12.60
C GLN A 39 11.90 -20.69 -11.75
N GLU A 40 11.37 -19.78 -10.92
CA GLU A 40 10.18 -20.07 -10.12
C GLU A 40 8.92 -20.15 -10.99
N THR A 41 8.79 -19.32 -12.03
CA THR A 41 7.68 -19.38 -12.98
C THR A 41 7.64 -20.71 -13.73
N THR A 42 8.78 -21.20 -14.25
CA THR A 42 8.81 -22.50 -14.95
C THR A 42 8.48 -23.66 -14.03
N LYS A 43 8.91 -23.60 -12.75
CA LYS A 43 8.55 -24.62 -11.76
C LYS A 43 7.06 -24.59 -11.45
N LEU A 44 6.48 -23.40 -11.27
CA LEU A 44 5.05 -23.25 -11.02
C LEU A 44 4.20 -23.85 -12.15
N ILE A 45 4.61 -23.63 -13.41
CA ILE A 45 3.95 -24.20 -14.59
C ILE A 45 3.95 -25.73 -14.54
N GLU A 46 5.09 -26.35 -14.23
CA GLU A 46 5.20 -27.81 -14.14
C GLU A 46 4.50 -28.39 -12.91
N GLU A 47 4.65 -27.77 -11.75
CA GLU A 47 4.13 -28.26 -10.47
C GLU A 47 2.59 -28.23 -10.43
N LEU A 48 1.98 -27.25 -11.09
CA LEU A 48 0.53 -27.10 -11.17
C LEU A 48 -0.08 -27.61 -12.49
N ASP A 49 0.75 -28.14 -13.39
CA ASP A 49 0.34 -28.60 -14.74
C ASP A 49 -0.47 -27.53 -15.50
N ILE A 50 0.05 -26.30 -15.49
CA ILE A 50 -0.62 -25.13 -16.10
C ILE A 50 -0.73 -25.35 -17.60
N SER A 51 -1.95 -25.31 -18.12
CA SER A 51 -2.21 -25.41 -19.55
C SER A 51 -1.81 -24.14 -20.32
N ASP A 52 -1.63 -24.27 -21.63
CA ASP A 52 -1.37 -23.13 -22.51
C ASP A 52 -2.48 -22.08 -22.43
N ASP A 53 -3.75 -22.52 -22.34
CA ASP A 53 -4.91 -21.63 -22.23
C ASP A 53 -4.90 -20.84 -20.91
N GLU A 54 -4.58 -21.49 -19.78
CA GLU A 54 -4.44 -20.81 -18.49
C GLU A 54 -3.27 -19.81 -18.48
N PHE A 55 -2.14 -20.19 -19.10
CA PHE A 55 -0.99 -19.30 -19.22
C PHE A 55 -1.34 -18.04 -20.01
N TRP A 56 -1.96 -18.18 -21.19
CA TRP A 56 -2.32 -17.02 -22.02
C TRP A 56 -3.46 -16.19 -21.43
N ALA A 57 -4.39 -16.81 -20.70
CA ALA A 57 -5.38 -16.07 -19.91
C ALA A 57 -4.72 -15.21 -18.81
N CYS A 58 -3.66 -15.71 -18.16
CA CYS A 58 -2.88 -14.95 -17.19
C CYS A 58 -2.14 -13.77 -17.85
N VAL A 59 -1.55 -13.97 -19.03
CA VAL A 59 -0.92 -12.88 -19.80
C VAL A 59 -1.93 -11.80 -20.17
N GLU A 60 -3.13 -12.18 -20.62
CA GLU A 60 -4.21 -11.23 -20.90
C GLU A 60 -4.64 -10.49 -19.63
N TYR A 61 -4.76 -11.19 -18.51
CA TYR A 61 -5.06 -10.60 -17.21
C TYR A 61 -4.03 -9.52 -16.83
N VAL A 62 -2.72 -9.80 -16.98
CA VAL A 62 -1.65 -8.82 -16.71
C VAL A 62 -1.78 -7.57 -17.59
N ASN A 63 -2.16 -7.73 -18.87
CA ASN A 63 -2.42 -6.59 -19.75
C ASN A 63 -3.59 -5.73 -19.27
N ARG A 64 -4.70 -6.35 -18.84
CA ARG A 64 -5.87 -5.65 -18.32
C ARG A 64 -5.56 -4.97 -16.99
N LEU A 65 -4.79 -5.62 -16.12
CA LEU A 65 -4.30 -5.05 -14.85
C LEU A 65 -3.48 -3.78 -15.09
N GLY A 66 -2.53 -3.82 -16.03
CA GLY A 66 -1.72 -2.66 -16.41
C GLY A 66 -2.56 -1.54 -17.04
N LYS A 67 -3.47 -1.88 -17.95
CA LYS A 67 -4.38 -0.91 -18.60
C LYS A 67 -5.23 -0.12 -17.61
N ASN A 68 -5.63 -0.75 -16.50
CA ASN A 68 -6.43 -0.10 -15.45
C ASN A 68 -5.58 0.54 -14.34
N ASN A 69 -4.24 0.48 -14.44
CA ASN A 69 -3.32 0.96 -13.40
C ASN A 69 -3.57 0.34 -12.01
N GLU A 70 -4.01 -0.93 -11.98
CA GLU A 70 -4.45 -1.60 -10.75
C GLU A 70 -3.37 -2.52 -10.14
N ALA A 71 -2.15 -2.57 -10.67
CA ALA A 71 -1.11 -3.45 -10.17
C ALA A 71 -0.77 -3.22 -8.68
N GLY A 72 -0.70 -1.96 -8.23
CA GLY A 72 -0.51 -1.63 -6.83
C GLY A 72 -1.68 -2.09 -5.95
N LEU A 73 -2.90 -1.96 -6.46
CA LEU A 73 -4.11 -2.39 -5.76
C LEU A 73 -4.17 -3.93 -5.62
N LEU A 74 -3.74 -4.67 -6.64
CA LEU A 74 -3.65 -6.12 -6.59
C LEU A 74 -2.59 -6.60 -5.58
N VAL A 75 -1.42 -5.97 -5.53
CA VAL A 75 -0.35 -6.29 -4.58
C VAL A 75 -0.83 -6.11 -3.13
N ALA A 76 -1.57 -5.03 -2.85
CA ALA A 76 -2.23 -4.83 -1.55
C ALA A 76 -3.29 -5.90 -1.29
N GLY A 77 -4.15 -6.17 -2.28
CA GLY A 77 -5.23 -7.15 -2.21
C GLY A 77 -4.75 -8.58 -1.97
N LEU A 78 -3.61 -8.98 -2.52
CA LEU A 78 -2.99 -10.29 -2.32
C LEU A 78 -2.09 -10.36 -1.07
N GLY A 79 -1.91 -9.25 -0.34
CA GLY A 79 -1.15 -9.20 0.91
C GLY A 79 0.35 -9.14 0.75
N VAL A 80 0.83 -8.96 -0.47
CA VAL A 80 2.26 -8.81 -0.75
C VAL A 80 2.78 -7.51 -0.13
N GLU A 81 2.00 -6.44 -0.14
CA GLU A 81 2.36 -5.18 0.53
C GLU A 81 2.49 -5.36 2.05
N HIS A 82 1.50 -6.01 2.68
CA HIS A 82 1.56 -6.30 4.12
C HIS A 82 2.74 -7.24 4.49
N PHE A 83 3.09 -8.19 3.61
CA PHE A 83 4.28 -9.01 3.80
C PHE A 83 5.57 -8.17 3.87
N LEU A 84 5.67 -7.06 3.13
CA LEU A 84 6.81 -6.15 3.23
C LEU A 84 6.91 -5.51 4.62
N ASP A 85 5.78 -5.13 5.22
CA ASP A 85 5.75 -4.62 6.60
C ASP A 85 6.18 -5.68 7.60
N LEU A 86 5.64 -6.91 7.51
CA LEU A 86 6.05 -8.01 8.38
C LEU A 86 7.54 -8.32 8.28
N LEU A 87 8.10 -8.23 7.07
CA LEU A 87 9.53 -8.41 6.85
C LEU A 87 10.36 -7.25 7.44
N HIS A 88 9.87 -6.02 7.36
CA HIS A 88 10.51 -4.87 8.03
C HIS A 88 10.48 -5.02 9.55
N ASP A 89 9.33 -5.39 10.13
CA ASP A 89 9.18 -5.62 11.57
C ASP A 89 10.14 -6.72 12.05
N ALA A 90 10.23 -7.83 11.30
CA ALA A 90 11.16 -8.92 11.62
C ALA A 90 12.63 -8.46 11.58
N ARG A 91 13.00 -7.60 10.62
CA ARG A 91 14.35 -7.01 10.54
C ARG A 91 14.64 -6.07 11.71
N GLN A 92 13.66 -5.24 12.11
CA GLN A 92 13.81 -4.34 13.26
C GLN A 92 13.92 -5.10 14.57
N ALA A 93 13.11 -6.16 14.76
CA ALA A 93 13.18 -7.05 15.91
C ALA A 93 14.56 -7.71 16.03
N ALA A 94 15.15 -8.14 14.90
CA ALA A 94 16.48 -8.76 14.86
C ALA A 94 17.62 -7.83 15.30
N VAL A 95 17.43 -6.50 15.24
CA VAL A 95 18.42 -5.50 15.69
C VAL A 95 18.01 -4.76 16.96
N SER A 96 17.01 -5.27 17.69
CA SER A 96 16.48 -4.68 18.93
C SER A 96 16.04 -3.22 18.79
N LYS A 97 15.60 -2.81 17.59
CA LYS A 97 15.02 -1.48 17.31
C LYS A 97 13.48 -1.50 17.30
N ALA A 98 12.87 -2.57 17.82
CA ALA A 98 11.42 -2.69 17.88
C ALA A 98 10.82 -1.68 18.88
N GLY A 99 9.69 -1.08 18.52
CA GLY A 99 8.97 -0.12 19.36
C GLY A 99 8.20 0.91 18.53
N GLY A 100 7.53 1.84 19.21
CA GLY A 100 6.79 2.94 18.58
C GLY A 100 5.42 2.51 18.04
N THR A 101 4.81 3.39 17.24
CA THR A 101 3.54 3.11 16.57
C THR A 101 3.74 2.05 15.48
N PRO A 102 2.90 1.00 15.42
CA PRO A 102 2.99 0.00 14.38
C PRO A 102 2.89 0.60 12.97
N ARG A 103 3.70 0.06 12.06
CA ARG A 103 3.57 0.33 10.63
C ARG A 103 2.38 -0.40 10.04
N THR A 104 1.90 0.11 8.92
CA THR A 104 1.02 -0.63 8.02
C THR A 104 1.20 -0.08 6.61
N ILE A 105 0.53 -0.73 5.67
CA ILE A 105 0.67 -0.47 4.24
C ILE A 105 0.42 1.00 3.87
N GLU A 106 1.10 1.46 2.82
CA GLU A 106 0.91 2.81 2.28
C GLU A 106 -0.39 2.89 1.48
N GLY A 107 -0.63 1.87 0.65
CA GLY A 107 -1.64 1.89 -0.38
C GLY A 107 -1.25 2.76 -1.59
N PRO A 108 -1.90 2.59 -2.74
CA PRO A 108 -1.44 3.16 -4.01
C PRO A 108 -1.87 4.63 -4.25
N LEU A 109 -2.37 5.32 -3.22
CA LEU A 109 -3.14 6.56 -3.37
C LEU A 109 -2.48 7.79 -2.73
N ASP A 110 -1.20 7.73 -2.40
CA ASP A 110 -0.42 8.91 -2.02
C ASP A 110 -0.26 9.89 -3.19
N VAL A 111 -0.21 11.19 -2.88
CA VAL A 111 0.07 12.26 -3.83
C VAL A 111 0.97 13.29 -3.16
N ALA A 112 2.23 13.34 -3.58
CA ALA A 112 3.21 14.28 -3.08
C ALA A 112 2.80 15.75 -3.35
N GLY A 113 3.25 16.64 -2.46
CA GLY A 113 3.14 18.10 -2.66
C GLY A 113 1.92 18.76 -2.03
N ALA A 114 1.16 18.04 -1.20
CA ALA A 114 0.02 18.60 -0.47
C ALA A 114 0.40 19.88 0.33
N PRO A 115 -0.53 20.81 0.59
CA PRO A 115 -0.22 22.05 1.30
C PRO A 115 0.43 21.82 2.68
N LEU A 116 1.55 22.52 2.93
CA LEU A 116 2.29 22.49 4.19
C LEU A 116 1.79 23.57 5.15
N ARG A 117 1.56 23.22 6.43
CA ARG A 117 1.06 24.13 7.49
C ARG A 117 1.72 23.85 8.82
N GLU A 118 1.67 24.83 9.73
CA GLU A 118 2.22 24.72 11.08
C GLU A 118 1.10 24.44 12.09
N GLY A 119 1.20 23.31 12.81
CA GLY A 119 0.35 22.95 13.95
C GLY A 119 -1.10 22.56 13.64
N TYR A 120 -1.78 23.29 12.76
CA TYR A 120 -3.20 23.11 12.44
C TYR A 120 -3.54 23.45 10.97
N ASP A 121 -4.46 22.68 10.38
CA ASP A 121 -5.18 23.11 9.17
C ASP A 121 -6.59 22.50 9.04
N ARG A 122 -7.40 23.05 8.13
CA ARG A 122 -8.62 22.42 7.61
C ARG A 122 -8.31 21.68 6.30
N MET A 123 -8.60 20.38 6.25
CA MET A 123 -8.26 19.49 5.13
C MET A 123 -9.29 19.52 3.99
N ASP A 124 -10.57 19.60 4.32
CA ASP A 124 -11.66 19.63 3.35
C ASP A 124 -11.91 21.05 2.80
N ASP A 125 -12.47 21.12 1.60
CA ASP A 125 -12.82 22.37 0.92
C ASP A 125 -14.23 22.91 1.25
N GLY A 126 -14.98 22.23 2.12
CA GLY A 126 -16.35 22.57 2.50
C GLY A 126 -17.44 22.16 1.51
N SER A 127 -17.10 21.49 0.41
CA SER A 127 -18.08 20.95 -0.55
C SER A 127 -19.06 19.94 0.07
N GLU A 128 -18.69 19.32 1.19
CA GLU A 128 -19.50 18.36 1.94
C GLU A 128 -20.02 18.90 3.29
N ASP A 129 -19.97 20.23 3.50
CA ASP A 129 -20.54 20.83 4.71
C ASP A 129 -22.06 20.57 4.76
N GLY A 130 -22.53 19.97 5.86
CA GLY A 130 -23.93 19.54 6.03
C GLY A 130 -24.26 18.17 5.43
N ILE A 131 -23.30 17.52 4.75
CA ILE A 131 -23.42 16.17 4.20
C ILE A 131 -22.58 15.19 5.01
N ALA A 132 -21.28 15.46 5.14
CA ALA A 132 -20.36 14.61 5.88
C ALA A 132 -20.26 15.04 7.36
N THR A 133 -20.00 14.08 8.25
CA THR A 133 -19.77 14.39 9.67
C THR A 133 -18.40 15.06 9.84
N PRO A 134 -18.30 16.26 10.43
CA PRO A 134 -17.00 16.88 10.72
C PRO A 134 -16.16 16.02 11.66
N MET A 135 -14.87 15.92 11.38
CA MET A 135 -13.89 15.19 12.19
C MET A 135 -12.82 16.16 12.67
N PHE A 136 -12.49 16.08 13.95
CA PHE A 136 -11.34 16.77 14.54
C PHE A 136 -10.34 15.72 14.98
N LEU A 137 -9.13 15.79 14.41
CA LEU A 137 -8.04 14.90 14.76
C LEU A 137 -6.93 15.70 15.41
N ASP A 138 -6.61 15.33 16.64
CA ASP A 138 -5.55 15.92 17.46
C ASP A 138 -4.58 14.80 17.87
N GLY A 139 -3.28 15.01 17.67
CA GLY A 139 -2.27 14.02 18.06
C GLY A 139 -0.96 14.65 18.51
N ARG A 140 -0.04 13.79 18.98
CA ARG A 140 1.34 14.16 19.31
C ARG A 140 2.32 13.17 18.71
N ILE A 141 3.42 13.69 18.19
CA ILE A 141 4.57 12.89 17.78
C ILE A 141 5.57 12.85 18.94
N LEU A 142 5.89 11.63 19.38
CA LEU A 142 6.76 11.36 20.52
C LEU A 142 7.91 10.46 20.07
N ASP A 143 9.06 10.55 20.74
CA ASP A 143 10.09 9.53 20.65
C ASP A 143 9.78 8.30 21.52
N LEU A 144 10.67 7.30 21.49
CA LEU A 144 10.51 6.05 22.25
C LEU A 144 10.58 6.25 23.78
N GLU A 145 11.13 7.37 24.23
CA GLU A 145 11.15 7.77 25.64
C GLU A 145 9.93 8.62 26.04
N GLY A 146 9.00 8.87 25.11
CA GLY A 146 7.79 9.64 25.33
C GLY A 146 7.98 11.16 25.30
N ARG A 147 9.13 11.66 24.83
CA ARG A 147 9.41 13.09 24.71
C ARG A 147 8.82 13.63 23.40
N PRO A 148 8.24 14.84 23.39
CA PRO A 148 7.67 15.43 22.19
C PRO A 148 8.73 15.76 21.14
N ILE A 149 8.43 15.45 19.88
CA ILE A 149 9.28 15.80 18.73
C ILE A 149 8.67 17.02 18.04
N ALA A 150 9.29 18.19 18.24
CA ALA A 150 8.92 19.42 17.53
C ALA A 150 9.47 19.41 16.10
N GLY A 151 8.74 20.02 15.16
CA GLY A 151 9.19 20.12 13.77
C GLY A 151 9.11 18.82 12.97
N ALA A 152 8.55 17.74 13.53
CA ALA A 152 8.19 16.55 12.76
C ALA A 152 7.12 16.90 11.73
N LEU A 153 7.24 16.31 10.53
CA LEU A 153 6.28 16.40 9.44
C LEU A 153 5.30 15.23 9.54
N VAL A 154 4.00 15.56 9.58
CA VAL A 154 2.89 14.62 9.52
C VAL A 154 2.14 14.85 8.20
N ASP A 155 2.29 13.95 7.25
CA ASP A 155 1.52 13.92 5.98
C ASP A 155 0.28 13.05 6.14
N LEU A 156 -0.86 13.56 5.72
CA LEU A 156 -2.18 12.99 6.01
C LEU A 156 -3.02 12.96 4.75
N TRP A 157 -3.63 11.81 4.44
CA TRP A 157 -4.62 11.69 3.38
C TRP A 157 -5.71 10.68 3.71
N GLN A 158 -6.92 10.92 3.20
CA GLN A 158 -8.07 10.03 3.37
C GLN A 158 -9.03 10.15 2.18
N ALA A 159 -10.00 9.24 2.12
CA ALA A 159 -11.14 9.35 1.21
C ALA A 159 -12.18 10.39 1.69
N ASP A 160 -13.04 10.80 0.77
CA ASP A 160 -14.27 11.57 1.04
C ASP A 160 -15.39 10.70 1.64
N SER A 161 -16.59 11.29 1.82
CA SER A 161 -17.74 10.54 2.36
C SER A 161 -18.29 9.46 1.40
N LYS A 162 -17.81 9.40 0.16
CA LYS A 162 -18.17 8.42 -0.86
C LYS A 162 -17.08 7.37 -1.08
N GLY A 163 -15.93 7.50 -0.42
CA GLY A 163 -14.82 6.56 -0.56
C GLY A 163 -13.82 6.92 -1.67
N ASN A 164 -13.88 8.14 -2.22
CA ASN A 164 -13.01 8.59 -3.30
C ASN A 164 -11.88 9.49 -2.78
N TYR A 165 -10.72 9.43 -3.45
CA TYR A 165 -9.57 10.28 -3.15
C TYR A 165 -9.40 11.38 -4.19
N SER A 166 -9.12 12.60 -3.74
CA SER A 166 -8.66 13.69 -4.62
C SER A 166 -7.43 13.26 -5.43
N HIS A 167 -7.26 13.87 -6.60
CA HIS A 167 -6.35 13.48 -7.70
C HIS A 167 -6.84 12.30 -8.54
N PHE A 168 -7.44 11.28 -7.91
CA PHE A 168 -7.98 10.11 -8.61
C PHE A 168 -9.45 10.30 -9.00
N ASP A 169 -10.18 11.13 -8.25
CA ASP A 169 -11.52 11.62 -8.57
C ASP A 169 -11.44 13.07 -9.09
N PRO A 170 -11.72 13.30 -10.39
CA PRO A 170 -11.65 14.63 -10.99
C PRO A 170 -12.76 15.59 -10.52
N SER A 171 -13.76 15.08 -9.78
CA SER A 171 -14.81 15.93 -9.20
C SER A 171 -14.37 16.64 -7.91
N GLN A 172 -13.28 16.22 -7.30
CA GLN A 172 -12.73 16.83 -6.09
C GLN A 172 -11.72 17.93 -6.41
N SER A 173 -11.62 18.93 -5.52
CA SER A 173 -10.62 19.99 -5.65
C SER A 173 -9.19 19.47 -5.43
N GLU A 174 -8.21 20.23 -5.91
CA GLU A 174 -6.79 19.89 -5.79
C GLU A 174 -6.40 19.73 -4.32
N PHE A 175 -5.80 18.57 -3.98
CA PHE A 175 -5.44 18.20 -2.61
C PHE A 175 -6.60 18.26 -1.59
N ASN A 176 -7.87 18.14 -2.01
CA ASN A 176 -8.96 17.94 -1.04
C ASN A 176 -8.63 16.74 -0.14
N LEU A 177 -8.82 16.90 1.18
CA LEU A 177 -8.56 15.85 2.17
C LEU A 177 -7.10 15.35 2.23
N ARG A 178 -6.13 16.16 1.78
CA ARG A 178 -4.68 15.89 1.86
C ARG A 178 -3.93 17.05 2.47
N ARG A 179 -3.15 16.86 3.54
CA ARG A 179 -2.39 17.96 4.18
C ARG A 179 -1.08 17.47 4.80
N ARG A 180 -0.11 18.39 4.82
CA ARG A 180 1.16 18.24 5.55
C ARG A 180 1.19 19.20 6.73
N ILE A 181 1.33 18.67 7.95
CA ILE A 181 1.38 19.45 9.19
C ILE A 181 2.76 19.32 9.83
N ILE A 182 3.41 20.44 10.09
CA ILE A 182 4.59 20.52 10.95
C ILE A 182 4.14 20.62 12.40
N THR A 183 4.65 19.75 13.25
CA THR A 183 4.32 19.71 14.68
C THR A 183 4.85 20.92 15.44
N ASP A 184 4.08 21.36 16.44
CA ASP A 184 4.46 22.47 17.32
C ASP A 184 5.58 22.10 18.33
N SER A 185 5.95 23.03 19.21
CA SER A 185 6.98 22.83 20.24
C SER A 185 6.66 21.72 21.26
N HIS A 186 5.40 21.28 21.34
CA HIS A 186 4.94 20.18 22.17
C HIS A 186 4.68 18.90 21.34
N GLY A 187 5.17 18.87 20.10
CA GLY A 187 5.01 17.75 19.18
C GLY A 187 3.59 17.58 18.66
N ARG A 188 2.71 18.59 18.78
CA ARG A 188 1.28 18.45 18.43
C ARG A 188 1.04 18.74 16.96
N TYR A 189 0.14 17.97 16.37
CA TYR A 189 -0.50 18.25 15.08
C TYR A 189 -2.01 18.18 15.25
N ARG A 190 -2.73 18.99 14.48
CA ARG A 190 -4.18 19.06 14.50
C ARG A 190 -4.72 19.23 13.10
N VAL A 191 -5.85 18.59 12.80
CA VAL A 191 -6.59 18.85 11.57
C VAL A 191 -8.10 18.85 11.82
N ARG A 192 -8.82 19.73 11.13
CA ARG A 192 -10.27 19.60 10.91
C ARG A 192 -10.48 18.99 9.54
N SER A 193 -11.23 17.90 9.48
CA SER A 193 -11.55 17.15 8.28
C SER A 193 -13.01 16.69 8.36
N ILE A 194 -13.35 15.64 7.62
CA ILE A 194 -14.62 14.93 7.66
C ILE A 194 -14.38 13.44 7.94
N VAL A 195 -15.37 12.75 8.47
CA VAL A 195 -15.36 11.29 8.60
C VAL A 195 -15.40 10.69 7.20
N SER A 196 -14.35 9.95 6.82
CA SER A 196 -14.28 9.21 5.55
C SER A 196 -15.20 8.00 5.54
N SER A 197 -15.61 7.56 4.36
CA SER A 197 -16.19 6.23 4.17
C SER A 197 -15.12 5.19 3.82
N GLY A 198 -15.41 3.93 4.15
CA GLY A 198 -14.70 2.80 3.54
C GLY A 198 -14.97 2.73 2.04
N TYR A 199 -14.11 2.04 1.30
CA TYR A 199 -14.21 1.96 -0.16
C TYR A 199 -13.84 0.59 -0.70
N GLY A 200 -14.26 0.31 -1.92
CA GLY A 200 -14.06 -0.96 -2.60
C GLY A 200 -13.16 -0.85 -3.82
N CYS A 201 -12.58 -1.97 -4.24
CA CYS A 201 -12.07 -2.13 -5.59
C CYS A 201 -13.20 -1.88 -6.60
N ASN A 202 -12.86 -1.40 -7.81
CA ASN A 202 -13.83 -1.33 -8.91
C ASN A 202 -14.43 -2.73 -9.15
N PRO A 203 -15.76 -2.93 -9.06
CA PRO A 203 -16.36 -4.25 -9.23
C PRO A 203 -16.12 -4.89 -10.60
N ALA A 204 -15.88 -4.06 -11.62
CA ALA A 204 -15.51 -4.48 -12.98
C ALA A 204 -14.00 -4.40 -13.25
N GLY A 205 -13.20 -4.09 -12.22
CA GLY A 205 -11.75 -3.94 -12.30
C GLY A 205 -11.02 -5.29 -12.19
N PRO A 206 -9.82 -5.42 -12.80
CA PRO A 206 -8.99 -6.63 -12.72
C PRO A 206 -8.66 -7.09 -11.29
N THR A 207 -8.57 -6.17 -10.32
CA THR A 207 -8.32 -6.56 -8.93
C THR A 207 -9.51 -7.33 -8.37
N GLN A 208 -10.73 -6.82 -8.53
CA GLN A 208 -11.93 -7.52 -8.04
C GLN A 208 -12.17 -8.80 -8.83
N GLU A 209 -11.88 -8.81 -10.13
CA GLU A 209 -11.91 -10.02 -10.95
C GLU A 209 -11.00 -11.13 -10.42
N CYS A 210 -9.80 -10.79 -9.92
CA CYS A 210 -8.92 -11.75 -9.27
C CYS A 210 -9.43 -12.21 -7.90
N LEU A 211 -10.02 -11.30 -7.11
CA LEU A 211 -10.54 -11.63 -5.77
C LEU A 211 -11.82 -12.48 -5.80
N ASN A 212 -12.65 -12.33 -6.83
CA ASN A 212 -13.92 -13.05 -6.98
C ASN A 212 -13.78 -14.58 -6.93
N PRO A 213 -12.94 -15.24 -7.76
CA PRO A 213 -12.76 -16.69 -7.70
C PRO A 213 -12.07 -17.15 -6.40
N LEU A 214 -11.39 -16.26 -5.68
CA LEU A 214 -10.83 -16.53 -4.35
C LEU A 214 -11.89 -16.42 -3.24
N GLY A 215 -13.14 -16.04 -3.56
CA GLY A 215 -14.21 -15.85 -2.59
C GLY A 215 -14.02 -14.62 -1.69
N ARG A 216 -13.24 -13.62 -2.14
CA ARG A 216 -12.85 -12.45 -1.33
C ARG A 216 -13.53 -11.18 -1.80
N HIS A 217 -13.87 -10.30 -0.84
CA HIS A 217 -14.34 -8.94 -1.13
C HIS A 217 -13.17 -7.97 -1.31
N GLY A 218 -13.36 -6.92 -2.11
CA GLY A 218 -12.38 -5.85 -2.31
C GLY A 218 -12.55 -4.61 -1.42
N GLN A 219 -13.35 -4.70 -0.33
CA GLN A 219 -13.63 -3.56 0.55
C GLN A 219 -12.51 -3.27 1.56
N ARG A 220 -12.35 -1.98 1.91
CA ARG A 220 -11.50 -1.46 3.00
C ARG A 220 -12.35 -0.64 3.98
N PRO A 221 -12.10 -0.76 5.31
CA PRO A 221 -12.78 0.08 6.29
C PRO A 221 -12.41 1.55 6.07
N ALA A 222 -13.20 2.47 6.60
CA ALA A 222 -12.82 3.87 6.70
C ALA A 222 -11.50 4.02 7.47
N HIS A 223 -10.56 4.77 6.91
CA HIS A 223 -9.24 5.00 7.50
C HIS A 223 -8.62 6.32 7.04
N MET A 224 -7.66 6.80 7.82
CA MET A 224 -6.77 7.90 7.46
C MET A 224 -5.34 7.39 7.39
N HIS A 225 -4.61 7.76 6.35
CA HIS A 225 -3.21 7.43 6.17
C HIS A 225 -2.29 8.49 6.76
N PHE A 226 -1.10 8.06 7.15
CA PHE A 226 -0.06 8.88 7.75
C PHE A 226 1.30 8.54 7.16
N PHE A 227 2.03 9.57 6.75
CA PHE A 227 3.49 9.55 6.79
C PHE A 227 3.97 10.45 7.92
N VAL A 228 4.89 9.94 8.74
CA VAL A 228 5.55 10.74 9.77
C VAL A 228 7.05 10.70 9.55
N SER A 229 7.67 11.88 9.50
CA SER A 229 9.12 12.01 9.38
C SER A 229 9.67 13.12 10.25
N ALA A 230 10.86 12.89 10.81
CA ALA A 230 11.60 13.86 11.60
C ALA A 230 13.10 13.61 11.46
N ALA A 231 13.91 14.67 11.56
CA ALA A 231 15.36 14.54 11.44
C ALA A 231 15.91 13.63 12.56
N GLY A 232 16.68 12.61 12.17
CA GLY A 232 17.25 11.63 13.11
C GLY A 232 16.33 10.47 13.49
N TYR A 233 15.11 10.41 12.94
CA TYR A 233 14.15 9.34 13.18
C TYR A 233 13.89 8.53 11.91
N GLU A 234 13.43 7.29 12.08
CA GLU A 234 12.95 6.48 10.96
C GLU A 234 11.61 7.06 10.46
N HIS A 235 11.40 6.99 9.15
CA HIS A 235 10.13 7.34 8.54
C HIS A 235 9.08 6.29 8.91
N LEU A 236 7.90 6.73 9.34
CA LEU A 236 6.77 5.86 9.66
C LEU A 236 5.67 6.02 8.61
N THR A 237 5.29 4.91 8.00
CA THR A 237 4.05 4.74 7.24
C THR A 237 3.06 4.01 8.11
N THR A 238 1.89 4.60 8.34
CA THR A 238 0.83 3.96 9.13
C THR A 238 -0.55 4.47 8.73
N GLN A 239 -1.59 3.90 9.33
CA GLN A 239 -2.98 4.32 9.14
C GLN A 239 -3.75 4.21 10.45
N ILE A 240 -4.83 4.96 10.59
CA ILE A 240 -5.81 4.79 11.67
C ILE A 240 -7.12 4.33 11.05
N ASN A 241 -7.65 3.21 11.53
CA ASN A 241 -8.96 2.70 11.10
C ASN A 241 -10.05 3.17 12.06
N LEU A 242 -11.21 3.52 11.53
CA LEU A 242 -12.34 3.96 12.34
C LEU A 242 -13.01 2.74 13.00
N SER A 243 -13.00 2.72 14.34
CA SER A 243 -13.43 1.57 15.16
C SER A 243 -14.89 1.13 14.98
N ASN A 244 -15.74 2.02 14.49
CA ASN A 244 -17.17 1.74 14.27
C ASN A 244 -17.46 1.19 12.86
N ASP A 245 -16.45 1.00 12.01
CA ASP A 245 -16.64 0.48 10.66
C ASP A 245 -16.98 -1.03 10.69
N PRO A 246 -18.09 -1.48 10.06
CA PRO A 246 -18.52 -2.88 10.07
C PRO A 246 -17.48 -3.88 9.55
N ILE A 247 -16.51 -3.45 8.74
CA ILE A 247 -15.47 -4.31 8.15
C ILE A 247 -14.07 -4.10 8.75
N CYS A 248 -13.97 -3.38 9.88
CA CYS A 248 -12.72 -3.12 10.63
C CYS A 248 -12.04 -4.40 11.20
N GLY A 249 -12.50 -5.61 10.88
CA GLY A 249 -11.85 -6.87 11.24
C GLY A 249 -11.89 -7.95 10.16
N THR A 250 -12.52 -7.67 9.00
CA THR A 250 -12.67 -8.64 7.90
C THR A 250 -11.68 -8.39 6.77
N THR A 251 -10.93 -7.29 6.83
CA THR A 251 -9.94 -6.88 5.85
C THR A 251 -8.63 -7.68 5.97
N SER A 252 -8.70 -9.00 5.82
CA SER A 252 -7.50 -9.82 5.65
C SER A 252 -7.02 -9.70 4.19
N PRO A 253 -5.75 -9.33 3.92
CA PRO A 253 -4.57 -9.38 4.81
C PRO A 253 -4.11 -8.01 5.36
N MET A 254 -4.90 -6.94 5.25
CA MET A 254 -4.54 -5.60 5.71
C MET A 254 -4.94 -5.42 7.18
N GLN A 255 -4.11 -5.88 8.11
CA GLN A 255 -4.43 -5.76 9.53
C GLN A 255 -4.57 -4.28 9.95
N PRO A 256 -5.69 -3.91 10.59
CA PRO A 256 -5.91 -2.54 11.00
C PRO A 256 -5.08 -2.20 12.24
N VAL A 257 -4.35 -1.08 12.19
CA VAL A 257 -4.00 -0.34 13.41
C VAL A 257 -5.27 0.43 13.81
N THR A 258 -5.92 -0.03 14.86
CA THR A 258 -7.13 0.60 15.42
C THR A 258 -6.72 1.48 16.59
N VAL A 259 -7.24 2.69 16.66
CA VAL A 259 -7.10 3.61 17.81
C VAL A 259 -8.44 3.68 18.54
#